data_AF-A0A4V3LUE1-F1
#
_entry.id   AF-A0A4V3LUE1-F1
#
_cell.length_a   1.000
_cell.length_b   1.000
_cell.length_c   1.000
_cell.angle_alpha   90.00
_cell.angle_beta   90.00
_cell.angle_gamma   90.00
#
_symmetry.space_group_name_H-M   'P 1'
#
loop_
_entity.id
_entity.type
_entity.pdbx_description
1 polymer ?
#
loop_
_entity_poly.entity_id
_entity_poly.type
_entity_poly.pdbx_seq_one_letter_code
_entity_poly.pdbx_strand_id
1 'polypeptide(L)' 'LNLSSPDLEANGIDFVANDARPLDVEYAISNGFGFGGVNASAVFRRWPRRGNRTPLAD' A
#
# COMPACT_ATOMS: atom_id res chain seq x y z
N LEU A 1 7.22 5.79 13.06
CA LEU A 1 5.87 6.04 13.60
C LEU A 1 5.80 5.45 15.01
N ASN A 2 5.12 6.09 15.95
CA ASN A 2 4.81 5.45 17.23
C ASN A 2 3.49 4.67 17.07
N LEU A 3 3.58 3.35 16.85
CA LEU A 3 2.41 2.51 16.60
C LEU A 3 1.76 1.96 17.87
N SER A 4 2.43 2.06 19.02
CA SER A 4 1.89 1.69 20.34
C SER A 4 1.10 2.82 20.99
N SER A 5 1.40 4.07 20.64
CA SER A 5 0.71 5.27 21.11
C SER A 5 0.62 6.26 19.94
N PRO A 6 -0.28 6.01 18.98
CA PRO A 6 -0.50 6.91 17.85
C PRO A 6 -1.02 8.28 18.33
N ASP A 7 -0.76 9.30 17.53
CA ASP A 7 -1.25 10.66 17.78
C ASP A 7 -2.78 10.73 17.65
N LEU A 8 -3.42 11.60 18.43
CA LEU A 8 -4.87 11.86 18.34
C LEU A 8 -5.27 12.38 16.96
N GLU A 9 -4.38 13.12 16.28
CA GLU A 9 -4.62 13.63 14.91
C GLU A 9 -4.69 12.51 13.88
N ALA A 10 -4.19 11.31 14.20
CA ALA A 10 -4.27 10.14 13.33
C ALA A 10 -5.60 9.37 13.49
N ASN A 11 -6.54 9.86 14.32
CA ASN A 11 -7.86 9.26 14.49
C ASN A 11 -8.58 9.13 13.14
N GLY A 12 -9.04 7.91 12.82
CA GLY A 12 -9.68 7.59 11.55
C GLY A 12 -8.76 6.97 10.50
N ILE A 13 -7.44 6.89 10.77
CA ILE A 13 -6.49 6.13 9.96
C ILE A 13 -6.39 4.70 10.51
N ASP A 14 -6.64 3.71 9.65
CA ASP A 14 -6.52 2.28 9.99
C ASP A 14 -5.09 1.77 9.73
N PHE A 15 -4.24 1.80 10.77
CA PHE A 15 -2.87 1.30 10.70
C PHE A 15 -2.79 -0.21 10.90
N VAL A 16 -1.98 -0.89 10.08
CA VAL A 16 -1.54 -2.26 10.34
C VAL A 16 -0.31 -2.20 11.26
N ALA A 17 -0.54 -2.25 12.58
CA ALA A 17 0.50 -2.14 13.59
C ALA A 17 0.98 -3.51 14.10
N ASN A 18 2.30 -3.70 14.16
CA ASN A 18 3.04 -4.84 14.74
C ASN A 18 2.84 -6.21 14.06
N ASP A 19 1.60 -6.60 13.80
CA ASP A 19 1.24 -7.90 13.25
C ASP A 19 0.66 -7.79 11.84
N ALA A 20 1.02 -8.75 11.00
CA ALA A 20 0.50 -8.81 9.64
C ALA A 20 -1.01 -9.08 9.66
N ARG A 21 -1.76 -8.24 8.95
CA ARG A 21 -3.20 -8.43 8.72
C ARG A 21 -3.43 -9.02 7.33
N PRO A 22 -4.01 -10.23 7.19
CA PRO A 22 -4.32 -10.79 5.89
C PRO A 22 -5.39 -9.94 5.20
N LEU A 23 -5.11 -9.56 3.96
CA LEU A 23 -5.97 -8.73 3.12
C LEU A 23 -5.96 -9.31 1.71
N ASP A 24 -7.14 -9.45 1.09
CA ASP A 24 -7.22 -9.78 -0.32
C ASP A 24 -7.14 -8.50 -1.15
N VAL A 25 -5.93 -8.17 -1.61
CA VAL A 25 -5.62 -6.95 -2.36
C VAL A 25 -5.30 -7.25 -3.83
N GLU A 26 -6.06 -6.67 -4.75
CA GLU A 26 -5.72 -6.72 -6.19
C GLU A 26 -4.79 -5.58 -6.60
N TYR A 27 -4.88 -4.43 -5.94
CA TYR A 27 -4.03 -3.27 -6.18
C TYR A 27 -3.42 -2.77 -4.87
N ALA A 28 -2.18 -2.29 -4.95
CA ALA A 28 -1.48 -1.65 -3.85
C ALA A 28 -0.87 -0.33 -4.33
N ILE A 29 -0.87 0.68 -3.46
CA ILE A 29 -0.19 1.95 -3.71
C ILE A 29 0.96 2.10 -2.73
N SER A 30 2.11 2.54 -3.24
CA SER A 30 3.23 3.04 -2.45
C SER A 30 3.41 4.51 -2.80
N ASN A 31 3.30 5.39 -1.81
CA ASN A 31 3.49 6.82 -1.98
C ASN A 31 4.58 7.33 -1.02
N GLY A 32 5.33 8.33 -1.45
CA GLY A 32 6.36 8.97 -0.64
C GLY A 32 6.53 10.44 -0.97
N PHE A 33 6.97 11.20 0.03
CA PHE A 33 7.30 12.62 -0.06
C PHE A 33 8.79 12.85 0.20
N GLY A 34 9.38 13.87 -0.41
CA GLY A 34 10.79 14.21 -0.26
C GLY A 34 11.07 15.71 -0.27
N PHE A 35 12.29 16.07 0.12
CA PHE A 35 12.77 17.46 0.09
C PHE A 35 12.65 18.07 -1.32
N GLY A 36 12.47 19.39 -1.37
CA GLY A 36 12.24 20.10 -2.63
C GLY A 36 10.81 19.92 -3.18
N GLY A 37 9.87 19.44 -2.36
CA GLY A 37 8.46 19.30 -2.75
C GLY A 37 8.16 18.07 -3.61
N VAL A 38 9.00 17.03 -3.54
CA VAL A 38 8.77 15.78 -4.28
C VAL A 38 7.60 15.02 -3.67
N ASN A 39 6.67 14.58 -4.51
CA ASN A 39 5.61 13.62 -4.20
C ASN A 39 5.57 12.57 -5.33
N ALA A 40 5.85 11.32 -4.98
CA ALA A 40 5.91 10.22 -5.95
C ALA A 40 5.04 9.05 -5.50
N SER A 41 4.26 8.51 -6.43
CA SER A 41 3.40 7.35 -6.22
C SER A 41 3.70 6.25 -7.23
N ALA A 42 3.68 5.02 -6.76
CA ALA A 42 3.70 3.82 -7.58
C ALA A 42 2.47 2.97 -7.25
N VAL A 43 1.74 2.55 -8.29
CA VAL A 43 0.58 1.65 -8.16
C VAL A 43 0.95 0.31 -8.77
N PHE A 44 0.70 -0.74 -8.00
CA PHE A 44 0.97 -2.12 -8.37
C PHE A 44 -0.33 -2.90 -8.47
N ARG A 45 -0.39 -3.80 -9.43
CA ARG A 45 -1.43 -4.84 -9.50
C ARG A 45 -0.83 -6.17 -9.06
N ARG A 46 -1.62 -7.00 -8.37
CA ARG A 46 -1.27 -8.38 -8.06
C ARG A 46 -0.85 -9.10 -9.34
N TRP A 47 0.31 -9.73 -9.31
CA TRP A 47 0.78 -10.50 -10.45
C TRP A 47 -0.15 -11.70 -10.70
N PRO A 48 -0.63 -11.91 -11.94
CA PRO A 48 -1.43 -13.08 -12.25
C PRO A 48 -0.66 -14.36 -11.94
N ARG A 49 -1.23 -15.24 -11.12
CA ARG A 49 -0.64 -16.57 -10.91
C ARG A 49 -0.57 -17.29 -12.26
N ARG A 50 0.57 -17.92 -12.58
CA ARG A 50 0.70 -18.76 -13.79
C ARG A 50 -0.30 -19.92 -13.67
N GLY A 51 -1.43 -19.76 -14.34
CA GLY A 51 -2.56 -20.70 -14.34
C GLY A 51 -3.69 -20.23 -15.26
N ASN A 52 -3.94 -18.92 -15.33
CA ASN A 52 -4.88 -18.32 -16.30
C ASN A 52 -4.19 -17.19 -17.05
N ARG A 53 -3.50 -17.51 -18.15
CA ARG A 53 -2.98 -16.51 -19.09
C ARG A 53 -4.12 -16.03 -19.99
N THR A 54 -4.78 -14.94 -19.61
CA THR A 54 -5.24 -14.01 -20.64
C THR A 54 -4.03 -13.12 -20.94
N PRO A 55 -3.53 -13.05 -22.19
CA PRO A 55 -2.45 -12.12 -22.54
C PRO A 55 -2.87 -10.72 -22.12
N LEU A 56 -2.01 -9.99 -21.40
CA LEU A 56 -2.18 -8.54 -21.33
C LEU A 56 -2.03 -8.04 -22.77
N ALA A 57 -3.05 -7.36 -23.28
CA ALA A 57 -2.88 -6.51 -24.43
C ALA A 57 -1.75 -5.52 -24.12
N ASP A 58 -0.84 -5.44 -25.08
CA ASP A 58 0.13 -4.40 -25.37
C ASP A 58 -0.33 -2.99 -24.99
#